data_AF-A0A967SGL8-F1
#
_entry.id   AF-A0A967SGL8-F1
#
_cell.length_a   1.000
_cell.length_b   1.000
_cell.length_c   1.000
_cell.angle_alpha   90.00
_cell.angle_beta   90.00
_cell.angle_gamma   90.00
#
_symmetry.space_group_name_H-M   'P 1'
#
loop_
_entity.id
_entity.type
_entity.pdbx_description
1 polymer ?
#
loop_
_entity_poly.entity_id
_entity_poly.type
_entity_poly.pdbx_seq_one_letter_code
_entity_poly.pdbx_strand_id
1 'polypeptide(L)'
;TAGRLRVAYLLGESVDALTVEILDADGNVIQSYEGTPSEDAEDSEDEDDGGWWGASEPELAMEAGLHSFNWNLRYPGSTSFPGIVMWAASTEVGPIAPPGQYTVRLTADGETLEQDFEIGLDPRRPQVTAADL
;
A
#
# COMPACT_ATOMS: atom_id res chain seq x y z
N THR A 1 12.04 4.95 12.46
CA THR A 1 10.66 5.17 12.00
C THR A 1 10.64 4.79 10.53
N ALA A 2 9.89 3.76 10.15
CA ALA A 2 9.70 3.44 8.74
C ALA A 2 9.06 4.66 8.04
N GLY A 3 9.48 4.95 6.80
CA GLY A 3 8.86 6.02 6.01
C GLY A 3 7.40 5.68 5.69
N ARG A 4 6.63 6.68 5.27
CA ARG A 4 5.30 6.50 4.67
C ARG A 4 5.29 7.18 3.31
N LEU A 5 4.72 6.54 2.30
CA LEU A 5 4.47 7.17 1.00
C LEU A 5 3.00 7.60 0.95
N ARG A 6 2.75 8.90 0.78
CA ARG A 6 1.40 9.39 0.51
C ARG A 6 1.20 9.41 -1.00
N VAL A 7 0.25 8.62 -1.47
CA VAL A 7 -0.18 8.61 -2.87
C VAL A 7 -1.45 9.45 -2.96
N ALA A 8 -1.49 10.42 -3.88
CA ALA A 8 -2.65 11.27 -4.13
C ALA A 8 -3.08 11.12 -5.58
N TYR A 9 -4.38 10.99 -5.81
CA TYR A 9 -4.97 10.78 -7.13
C TYR A 9 -6.24 11.63 -7.26
N LEU A 10 -6.51 12.09 -8.48
CA LEU A 10 -7.66 12.93 -8.81
C LEU A 10 -8.54 12.18 -9.80
N LEU A 11 -9.78 11.91 -9.41
CA LEU A 11 -10.80 11.33 -10.27
C LEU A 11 -11.70 12.45 -10.81
N GLY A 12 -11.82 12.54 -12.14
CA GLY A 12 -12.68 13.53 -12.79
C GLY A 12 -14.17 13.21 -12.64
N GLU A 13 -14.49 11.93 -12.53
CA GLU A 13 -15.82 11.37 -12.34
C GLU A 13 -15.74 10.16 -11.39
N SER A 14 -16.89 9.69 -10.90
CA SER A 14 -16.96 8.46 -10.10
C SER A 14 -16.69 7.25 -10.97
N VAL A 15 -15.94 6.28 -10.45
CA VAL A 15 -15.53 5.07 -11.17
C VAL A 15 -16.17 3.83 -10.56
N ASP A 16 -16.47 2.83 -11.38
CA ASP A 16 -17.08 1.57 -10.93
C ASP A 16 -16.02 0.59 -10.42
N ALA A 17 -14.81 0.65 -10.97
CA ALA A 17 -13.66 -0.16 -10.56
C ALA A 17 -12.38 0.68 -10.44
N LEU A 18 -11.70 0.55 -9.30
CA LEU A 18 -10.41 1.19 -9.03
C LEU A 18 -9.41 0.18 -8.48
N THR A 19 -8.21 0.15 -9.04
CA THR A 19 -7.11 -0.67 -8.56
C THR A 19 -5.84 0.19 -8.50
N VAL A 20 -5.13 0.15 -7.38
CA VAL A 20 -3.80 0.74 -7.23
C VAL A 20 -2.78 -0.35 -6.97
N GLU A 21 -1.81 -0.47 -7.86
CA GLU A 21 -0.72 -1.40 -7.75
C GLU A 21 0.60 -0.65 -7.53
N ILE A 22 1.50 -1.27 -6.77
CA ILE A 22 2.87 -0.81 -6.59
C ILE A 22 3.78 -1.86 -7.17
N LEU A 23 4.64 -1.44 -8.09
CA LEU A 23 5.56 -2.29 -8.81
C LEU A 23 7.00 -2.01 -8.39
N ASP A 24 7.81 -3.06 -8.32
CA ASP A 24 9.27 -2.95 -8.16
C ASP A 24 9.99 -2.59 -9.47
N ALA A 25 11.30 -2.42 -9.41
CA ALA A 25 12.14 -2.08 -10.56
C ALA A 25 12.16 -3.14 -11.67
N ASP A 26 11.79 -4.39 -11.35
CA ASP A 26 11.68 -5.51 -12.30
C ASP A 26 10.27 -5.60 -12.91
N GLY A 27 9.33 -4.74 -12.48
CA GLY A 27 7.94 -4.72 -12.94
C GLY A 27 7.04 -5.73 -12.23
N ASN A 28 7.47 -6.30 -11.11
CA ASN A 28 6.63 -7.20 -10.32
C ASN A 28 5.70 -6.38 -9.43
N VAL A 29 4.42 -6.77 -9.38
CA VAL A 29 3.47 -6.17 -8.43
C VAL A 29 3.82 -6.65 -7.03
N ILE A 30 4.23 -5.71 -6.18
CA ILE A 30 4.60 -5.98 -4.79
C ILE A 30 3.48 -5.64 -3.82
N GLN A 31 2.52 -4.82 -4.22
CA GLN A 31 1.32 -4.54 -3.45
C GLN A 31 0.17 -4.14 -4.37
N SER A 32 -1.04 -4.57 -4.03
CA SER A 32 -2.26 -4.22 -4.75
C SER A 32 -3.32 -3.77 -3.76
N TYR A 33 -4.08 -2.75 -4.14
CA TYR A 33 -5.20 -2.20 -3.40
C TYR A 33 -6.39 -2.10 -4.34
N GLU A 34 -7.54 -2.55 -3.88
CA GLU A 34 -8.79 -2.49 -4.64
C GLU A 34 -9.72 -1.46 -3.97
N GLY A 35 -10.42 -0.68 -4.80
CA GLY A 35 -11.43 0.25 -4.30
C GLY A 35 -12.68 -0.46 -3.84
N THR A 36 -13.24 0.01 -2.73
CA THR A 36 -14.56 -0.40 -2.24
C THR A 36 -15.64 0.52 -2.82
N PRO A 37 -16.68 -0.02 -3.48
CA PRO A 37 -17.80 0.77 -3.98
C PRO A 37 -18.39 1.64 -2.88
N SER A 38 -18.79 2.88 -3.20
CA SER A 38 -19.35 3.81 -2.21
C SER A 38 -20.57 3.29 -1.45
N GLU A 39 -21.30 2.30 -1.99
CA GLU A 39 -22.43 1.66 -1.29
C GLU A 39 -21.97 0.73 -0.14
N ASP A 40 -20.74 0.23 -0.17
CA ASP A 40 -20.15 -0.65 0.85
C ASP A 40 -19.22 0.11 1.81
N ALA A 41 -18.87 1.37 1.51
CA ALA A 41 -17.98 2.20 2.32
C ALA A 41 -18.65 2.78 3.59
N GLU A 42 -19.96 2.60 3.77
CA GLU A 42 -20.70 3.05 4.97
C GLU A 42 -20.77 1.99 6.08
N ASP A 43 -20.22 0.78 5.88
CA ASP A 43 -20.28 -0.35 6.84
C ASP A 43 -18.87 -0.83 7.30
N SER A 44 -17.82 -0.02 7.08
CA SER A 44 -16.52 -0.20 7.75
C SER A 44 -16.46 0.65 9.03
N GLU A 45 -17.45 0.48 9.91
CA GLU A 45 -17.32 0.93 11.30
C GLU A 45 -16.15 0.18 11.95
N ASP A 46 -14.97 0.82 11.99
CA ASP A 46 -13.88 0.55 12.93
C ASP A 46 -13.74 -0.93 13.33
N GLU A 47 -13.57 -1.84 12.36
CA GLU A 47 -12.91 -3.11 12.67
C GLU A 47 -11.43 -2.79 12.80
N ASP A 48 -11.09 -2.37 14.03
CA ASP A 48 -9.76 -2.31 14.63
C ASP A 48 -9.17 -3.75 14.65
N ASP A 49 -9.05 -4.38 13.48
CA ASP A 49 -8.24 -5.59 13.25
C ASP A 49 -6.78 -5.20 12.96
N GLY A 50 -6.48 -3.90 13.08
CA GLY A 50 -5.16 -3.40 13.39
C GLY A 50 -4.74 -3.83 14.80
N GLY A 51 -4.61 -5.14 15.05
CA GLY A 51 -3.83 -5.66 16.16
C GLY A 51 -2.49 -4.92 16.21
N TRP A 52 -1.83 -4.91 17.38
CA TRP A 52 -0.66 -4.08 17.78
C TRP A 52 0.46 -3.80 16.73
N TRP A 53 0.44 -4.49 15.60
CA TRP A 53 1.23 -4.42 14.39
C TRP A 53 0.77 -3.41 13.31
N GLY A 54 -0.45 -2.85 13.39
CA GLY A 54 -0.88 -1.67 12.62
C GLY A 54 -1.03 -1.88 11.10
N ALA A 55 -1.48 -3.05 10.66
CA ALA A 55 -1.78 -3.33 9.26
C ALA A 55 -3.26 -3.09 8.95
N SER A 56 -3.69 -1.84 8.87
CA SER A 56 -4.97 -1.51 8.24
C SER A 56 -4.73 -1.30 6.75
N GLU A 57 -5.47 -2.02 5.91
CA GLU A 57 -5.46 -1.80 4.47
C GLU A 57 -6.11 -0.44 4.15
N PRO A 58 -5.50 0.38 3.27
CA PRO A 58 -6.06 1.67 2.91
C PRO A 58 -7.29 1.49 2.03
N GLU A 59 -8.43 2.04 2.46
CA GLU A 59 -9.63 2.16 1.63
C GLU A 59 -9.39 3.19 0.51
N LEU A 60 -9.67 2.79 -0.73
CA LEU A 60 -9.57 3.68 -1.89
C LEU A 60 -10.97 4.19 -2.28
N ALA A 61 -11.18 5.48 -2.11
CA ALA A 61 -12.41 6.14 -2.52
C ALA A 61 -12.52 6.22 -4.06
N MET A 62 -13.69 5.88 -4.57
CA MET A 62 -14.00 5.84 -6.02
C MET A 62 -14.87 6.99 -6.51
N GLU A 63 -15.18 7.96 -5.65
CA GLU A 63 -15.97 9.15 -5.99
C GLU A 63 -15.17 10.19 -6.79
N ALA A 64 -15.86 11.05 -7.54
CA ALA A 64 -15.22 12.19 -8.21
C ALA A 64 -14.57 13.12 -7.18
N GLY A 65 -13.28 13.43 -7.34
CA GLY A 65 -12.55 14.29 -6.41
C GLY A 65 -11.09 13.92 -6.21
N LEU A 66 -10.44 14.68 -5.32
CA LEU A 66 -9.05 14.44 -4.92
C LEU A 66 -9.02 13.52 -3.70
N HIS A 67 -8.40 12.36 -3.86
CA HIS A 67 -8.24 11.35 -2.83
C HIS A 67 -6.78 11.09 -2.54
N SER A 68 -6.50 10.53 -1.37
CA SER A 68 -5.15 10.11 -1.04
C SER A 68 -5.13 9.00 0.00
N PHE A 69 -4.20 8.08 -0.15
CA PHE A 69 -3.95 7.05 0.84
C PHE A 69 -2.47 6.99 1.22
N ASN A 70 -2.16 6.25 2.29
CA ASN A 70 -0.80 6.08 2.77
C ASN A 70 -0.38 4.63 2.61
N TRP A 71 0.69 4.39 1.87
CA TRP A 71 1.39 3.12 1.88
C TRP A 71 2.50 3.15 2.95
N ASN A 72 2.56 2.10 3.76
CA ASN A 72 3.52 1.94 4.85
C ASN A 72 4.92 1.47 4.38
N LEU A 73 5.16 1.43 3.06
CA LEU A 73 6.41 0.95 2.43
C LEU A 73 6.73 -0.50 2.77
N ARG A 74 5.72 -1.34 3.02
CA ARG A 74 5.92 -2.77 3.30
C ARG A 74 5.30 -3.63 2.22
N TYR A 75 5.94 -4.77 2.01
CA TYR A 75 5.38 -5.87 1.26
C TYR A 75 4.21 -6.48 2.04
N PRO A 76 3.23 -7.12 1.37
CA PRO A 76 2.20 -7.87 2.02
C PRO A 76 2.82 -8.97 2.89
N GLY A 77 2.22 -9.21 4.04
CA GLY A 77 2.54 -10.39 4.82
C GLY A 77 2.08 -11.67 4.14
N SER A 78 2.38 -12.79 4.78
CA SER A 78 1.80 -14.09 4.44
C SER A 78 0.31 -14.14 4.77
N THR A 79 -0.45 -14.86 3.93
CA THR A 79 -1.84 -15.23 4.25
C THR A 79 -1.90 -15.94 5.61
N SER A 80 -2.77 -15.45 6.49
CA SER A 80 -3.03 -16.01 7.82
C SER A 80 -4.17 -17.02 7.74
N PHE A 81 -4.21 -18.01 8.64
CA PHE A 81 -5.33 -18.96 8.72
C PHE A 81 -5.66 -19.33 10.18
N PRO A 82 -6.92 -19.70 10.47
CA PRO A 82 -7.37 -19.99 11.83
C PRO A 82 -6.53 -21.11 12.47
N GLY A 83 -5.94 -20.83 13.64
CA GLY A 83 -5.17 -21.81 14.42
C GLY A 83 -3.65 -21.61 14.43
N ILE A 84 -3.13 -20.60 13.71
CA ILE A 84 -1.75 -20.15 13.89
C ILE A 84 -1.64 -19.41 15.24
N VAL A 85 -0.67 -19.83 16.07
CA VAL A 85 -0.32 -19.10 17.31
C VAL A 85 1.02 -18.43 17.12
N MET A 86 1.01 -17.13 16.82
CA MET A 86 2.22 -16.30 16.72
C MET A 86 2.29 -15.33 17.90
N TRP A 87 3.14 -15.66 18.87
CA TRP A 87 3.27 -14.89 20.12
C TRP A 87 4.13 -13.63 20.00
N ALA A 88 5.01 -13.55 19.00
CA ALA A 88 6.05 -12.51 18.89
C ALA A 88 6.29 -12.01 17.45
N ALA A 89 5.43 -12.40 16.50
CA ALA A 89 5.49 -11.97 15.12
C ALA A 89 4.05 -11.84 14.59
N SER A 90 3.84 -11.06 13.54
CA SER A 90 2.62 -11.12 12.73
C SER A 90 2.97 -11.71 11.37
N THR A 91 2.15 -12.62 10.86
CA THR A 91 2.24 -13.12 9.49
C THR A 91 1.82 -12.06 8.51
N GLU A 92 0.99 -11.10 8.91
CA GLU A 92 0.31 -10.14 8.05
C GLU A 92 1.20 -8.94 7.67
N VAL A 93 2.33 -8.74 8.35
CA VAL A 93 3.25 -7.65 8.09
C VAL A 93 4.53 -8.14 7.41
N GLY A 94 4.69 -7.83 6.13
CA GLY A 94 5.88 -8.14 5.36
C GLY A 94 7.09 -7.21 5.62
N PRO A 95 8.24 -7.51 4.99
CA PRO A 95 9.44 -6.70 5.09
C PRO A 95 9.24 -5.28 4.55
N ILE A 96 10.08 -4.35 5.02
CA ILE A 96 10.14 -2.99 4.47
C ILE A 96 10.75 -3.05 3.07
N ALA A 97 10.18 -2.29 2.14
CA ALA A 97 10.67 -2.20 0.78
C ALA A 97 12.10 -1.64 0.72
N PRO A 98 13.02 -2.30 0.02
CA PRO A 98 14.40 -1.83 -0.10
C PRO A 98 14.45 -0.50 -0.89
N PRO A 99 15.46 0.34 -0.65
CA PRO A 99 15.70 1.51 -1.48
C PRO A 99 15.86 1.13 -2.95
N GLY A 100 15.23 1.88 -3.86
CA GLY A 100 15.20 1.54 -5.28
C GLY A 100 14.15 2.33 -6.06
N GLN A 101 14.02 1.98 -7.34
CA GLN A 101 12.99 2.51 -8.25
C GLN A 101 11.72 1.68 -8.14
N TYR A 102 10.59 2.36 -8.12
CA TYR A 102 9.26 1.77 -8.03
C TYR A 102 8.30 2.55 -8.91
N THR A 103 7.19 1.92 -9.27
CA THR A 103 6.13 2.54 -10.06
C THR A 103 4.80 2.34 -9.36
N VAL A 104 4.01 3.41 -9.20
CA VAL A 104 2.61 3.30 -8.81
C VAL A 104 1.79 3.22 -10.09
N ARG A 105 0.96 2.20 -10.21
CA ARG A 105 0.01 2.02 -11.31
C ARG A 105 -1.42 2.15 -10.77
N LEU A 106 -2.14 3.14 -11.26
CA LEU A 106 -3.56 3.37 -10.98
C LEU A 106 -4.36 2.90 -12.19
N THR A 107 -5.30 1.98 -12.00
CA THR A 107 -6.25 1.57 -13.04
C THR A 107 -7.66 1.92 -12.60
N ALA A 108 -8.35 2.74 -13.37
CA ALA A 108 -9.71 3.19 -13.10
C ALA A 108 -10.58 2.92 -14.34
N ASP A 109 -11.62 2.09 -14.22
CA ASP A 109 -12.52 1.67 -15.32
C ASP A 109 -11.79 1.22 -16.62
N GLY A 110 -10.61 0.61 -16.45
CA GLY A 110 -9.77 0.14 -17.56
C GLY A 110 -8.80 1.17 -18.13
N GLU A 111 -8.81 2.42 -17.65
CA GLU A 111 -7.79 3.41 -17.93
C GLU A 111 -6.65 3.29 -16.93
N THR A 112 -5.41 3.14 -17.42
CA THR A 112 -4.22 2.97 -16.58
C THR A 112 -3.32 4.19 -16.62
N LEU A 113 -2.93 4.67 -15.44
CA LEU A 113 -1.94 5.72 -15.23
C LEU A 113 -0.78 5.16 -14.41
N GLU A 114 0.45 5.39 -14.86
CA GLU A 114 1.66 4.98 -14.16
C GLU A 114 2.49 6.20 -13.74
N GLN A 115 3.07 6.14 -12.55
CA GLN A 115 3.97 7.18 -12.04
C GLN A 115 5.16 6.56 -11.32
N ASP A 116 6.35 6.88 -11.80
CA ASP A 116 7.62 6.43 -11.22
C ASP A 116 8.00 7.25 -9.99
N PHE A 117 8.61 6.57 -9.01
CA PHE A 117 9.18 7.19 -7.83
C PHE A 117 10.39 6.39 -7.30
N GLU A 118 11.23 7.06 -6.52
CA GLU A 118 12.41 6.44 -5.90
C GLU A 118 12.24 6.40 -4.38
N ILE A 119 12.48 5.23 -3.79
CA ILE A 119 12.63 5.08 -2.34
C ILE A 119 14.12 5.23 -2.02
N GLY A 120 14.48 6.33 -1.35
CA GLY A 120 15.84 6.57 -0.87
C GLY A 120 16.10 6.02 0.53
N LEU A 121 17.39 5.91 0.90
CA LEU A 121 17.82 5.63 2.28
C LEU A 121 17.46 6.80 3.20
N ASP A 122 17.15 6.52 4.48
CA ASP A 122 16.91 7.57 5.48
C ASP A 122 18.18 8.43 5.63
N PRO A 123 18.13 9.74 5.29
CA PRO A 123 19.31 10.61 5.25
C PRO A 123 19.94 10.83 6.64
N ARG A 124 19.24 10.44 7.71
CA ARG A 124 19.75 10.53 9.09
C ARG A 124 20.66 9.35 9.46
N ARG A 125 20.83 8.36 8.58
CA ARG A 125 21.72 7.20 8.76
C ARG A 125 22.77 7.13 7.65
N PRO A 126 23.81 7.98 7.71
CA PRO A 126 24.83 8.06 6.66
C PRO A 126 25.79 6.85 6.58
N GLN A 127 25.61 5.80 7.38
CA GLN A 127 26.51 4.64 7.48
C GLN A 127 25.92 3.31 6.99
N VAL A 128 24.72 3.29 6.42
CA VAL A 128 24.12 2.07 5.84
C VAL A 128 24.16 2.19 4.33
N THR A 129 24.89 1.29 3.66
CA THR A 129 24.89 1.22 2.19
C THR A 129 23.84 0.22 1.71
N ALA A 130 23.42 0.31 0.44
CA ALA A 130 22.51 -0.68 -0.16
C ALA A 130 23.06 -2.12 -0.15
N ALA A 131 24.36 -2.31 0.18
CA ALA A 131 25.00 -3.61 0.35
C ALA A 131 24.90 -4.19 1.78
N ASP A 132 24.38 -3.42 2.74
CA ASP A 132 24.22 -3.83 4.16
C ASP A 132 22.78 -4.21 4.53
N LEU A 133 21.86 -4.24 3.55
CA LEU A 133 20.48 -4.74 3.65
C LEU A 133 20.37 -6.12 3.02
#